data_AF-A0A094FFI8-F1
#
_entry.id   AF-A0A094FFI8-F1
#
_cell.length_a   1.000
_cell.length_b   1.000
_cell.length_c   1.000
_cell.angle_alpha   90.00
_cell.angle_beta   90.00
_cell.angle_gamma   90.00
#
_symmetry.space_group_name_H-M   'P 1'
#
loop_
_entity.id
_entity.type
_entity.pdbx_description
1 polymer ?
#
loop_
_entity_poly.entity_id
_entity_poly.type
_entity_poly.pdbx_seq_one_letter_code
_entity_poly.pdbx_strand_id
1 'polypeptide(L)'
;MDQQPTDPEDQGTLLSSLTNPHQEDYNGDDWPVFFHLPNTVNGEFCQWFPSILTVSTSQISSLIDDASDASDANPNPNTDEHITFSCAEQFMMYCKAGRFNDIDTQMRVLATGSPKEQKYLGRQVKGFDDARWDAVKSDVVVAGSTAKFARNRKLRAKLLATGDRLLVEASSQDPVWGIGYSAKHAMAHQKYWGENRLGKALMVARDHIRLNESMYSKR
;
A
#
# COMPACT_ATOMS: atom_id res chain seq x y z
N MET A 1 21.31 67.28 23.58
CA MET A 1 22.14 68.32 22.96
C MET A 1 23.44 67.69 22.49
N ASP A 2 23.92 67.72 21.24
CA ASP A 2 23.33 67.84 19.90
C ASP A 2 24.43 67.40 18.90
N GLN A 3 24.20 66.69 17.79
CA GLN A 3 23.04 65.98 17.22
C GLN A 3 23.57 64.84 16.31
N GLN A 4 22.71 63.91 15.86
CA GLN A 4 23.05 62.97 14.77
C GLN A 4 21.91 62.94 13.74
N PRO A 5 22.20 63.06 12.43
CA PRO A 5 21.17 63.18 11.41
C PRO A 5 20.51 61.84 11.09
N THR A 6 19.20 61.90 10.87
CA THR A 6 18.36 60.82 10.36
C THR A 6 18.42 60.75 8.84
N ASP A 7 18.70 59.58 8.27
CA ASP A 7 18.40 59.28 6.86
C ASP A 7 17.06 58.53 6.73
N PRO A 8 16.28 58.74 5.65
CA PRO A 8 14.87 58.39 5.61
C PRO A 8 14.56 56.99 5.05
N GLU A 9 13.30 56.63 5.28
CA GLU A 9 12.59 55.39 4.98
C GLU A 9 12.87 54.73 3.61
N ASP A 10 13.04 53.41 3.68
CA ASP A 10 13.02 52.45 2.56
C ASP A 10 11.69 52.50 1.79
N GLN A 11 11.72 53.02 0.55
CA GLN A 11 10.58 52.96 -0.37
C GLN A 11 10.91 52.15 -1.62
N GLY A 12 10.23 51.00 -1.74
CA GLY A 12 9.72 50.52 -3.02
C GLY A 12 10.68 49.70 -3.88
N THR A 13 11.00 48.48 -3.46
CA THR A 13 11.36 47.42 -4.42
C THR A 13 10.14 46.52 -4.68
N LEU A 14 9.77 46.42 -5.96
CA LEU A 14 8.60 45.68 -6.45
C LEU A 14 8.58 44.22 -5.97
N LEU A 15 7.46 43.80 -5.36
CA LEU A 15 7.09 42.39 -5.34
C LEU A 15 6.83 41.95 -6.78
N SER A 16 7.83 41.34 -7.42
CA SER A 16 7.59 40.51 -8.60
C SER A 16 6.84 39.26 -8.13
N SER A 17 5.58 39.16 -8.51
CA SER A 17 4.76 37.99 -8.30
C SER A 17 5.35 36.79 -9.04
N LEU A 18 6.10 35.96 -8.33
CA LEU A 18 6.48 34.62 -8.78
C LEU A 18 5.22 33.74 -8.80
N THR A 19 4.43 33.93 -9.85
CA THR A 19 3.31 33.04 -10.20
C THR A 19 3.85 31.64 -10.42
N ASN A 20 3.49 30.75 -9.50
CA ASN A 20 3.89 29.35 -9.50
C ASN A 20 3.33 28.68 -10.77
N PRO A 21 4.16 28.14 -11.68
CA PRO A 21 3.68 27.68 -12.98
C PRO A 21 2.90 26.37 -12.87
N HIS A 22 1.70 26.35 -13.47
CA HIS A 22 0.76 25.24 -13.63
C HIS A 22 0.15 24.65 -12.34
N GLN A 23 -1.01 25.19 -11.98
CA GLN A 23 -2.00 24.54 -11.12
C GLN A 23 -3.36 24.32 -11.84
N GLU A 24 -3.47 24.63 -13.14
CA GLU A 24 -4.76 24.85 -13.82
C GLU A 24 -5.24 23.71 -14.76
N ASP A 25 -4.40 22.73 -15.12
CA ASP A 25 -4.73 21.74 -16.16
C ASP A 25 -5.26 20.39 -15.64
N TYR A 26 -5.49 20.23 -14.33
CA TYR A 26 -6.06 19.01 -13.76
C TYR A 26 -7.52 19.22 -13.32
N ASN A 27 -8.46 18.67 -14.10
CA ASN A 27 -9.81 18.42 -13.58
C ASN A 27 -9.72 17.56 -12.31
N GLY A 28 -10.53 17.88 -11.30
CA GLY A 28 -10.52 17.16 -10.01
C GLY A 28 -10.81 15.66 -10.12
N ASP A 29 -11.41 15.24 -11.23
CA ASP A 29 -11.72 13.85 -11.55
C ASP A 29 -10.50 13.05 -12.07
N ASP A 30 -9.46 13.71 -12.60
CA ASP A 30 -8.22 13.07 -13.08
C ASP A 30 -7.06 13.09 -12.06
N TRP A 31 -7.18 13.89 -10.98
CA TRP A 31 -6.09 14.05 -10.02
C TRP A 31 -5.82 12.77 -9.20
N PRO A 32 -4.56 12.32 -9.06
CA PRO A 32 -4.24 11.11 -8.31
C PRO A 32 -4.61 11.16 -6.82
N VAL A 33 -5.13 10.04 -6.32
CA VAL A 33 -5.40 9.82 -4.89
C VAL A 33 -4.10 9.40 -4.20
N PHE A 34 -3.35 10.39 -3.72
CA PHE A 34 -2.16 10.17 -2.91
C PHE A 34 -2.50 9.67 -1.50
N PHE A 35 -1.69 8.74 -0.98
CA PHE A 35 -1.75 8.25 0.39
C PHE A 35 -0.33 7.85 0.87
N HIS A 36 -0.04 7.96 2.18
CA HIS A 36 1.22 7.50 2.77
C HIS A 36 1.12 7.45 4.30
N LEU A 37 1.40 6.30 4.93
CA LEU A 37 1.23 6.04 6.38
C LEU A 37 -0.26 6.03 6.84
N PRO A 38 -0.59 5.35 7.96
CA PRO A 38 -1.98 5.14 8.35
C PRO A 38 -2.68 6.38 8.97
N ASN A 39 -1.91 7.34 9.48
CA ASN A 39 -2.43 8.50 10.25
C ASN A 39 -2.48 9.79 9.42
N THR A 40 -2.57 9.69 8.09
CA THR A 40 -2.63 10.82 7.17
C THR A 40 -3.94 10.85 6.38
N VAL A 41 -4.10 11.86 5.53
CA VAL A 41 -5.11 11.86 4.47
C VAL A 41 -5.00 10.57 3.65
N ASN A 42 -6.14 9.92 3.40
CA ASN A 42 -6.27 8.64 2.71
C ASN A 42 -5.48 7.46 3.34
N GLY A 43 -5.11 7.56 4.62
CA GLY A 43 -4.29 6.57 5.32
C GLY A 43 -4.87 5.15 5.33
N GLU A 44 -6.19 4.99 5.13
CA GLU A 44 -6.85 3.70 4.91
C GLU A 44 -6.22 2.81 3.82
N PHE A 45 -5.58 3.40 2.80
CA PHE A 45 -4.97 2.67 1.70
C PHE A 45 -3.60 2.08 2.06
N CYS A 46 -2.92 2.62 3.07
CA CYS A 46 -1.65 2.09 3.56
C CYS A 46 -1.81 0.67 4.13
N GLN A 47 -0.82 -0.21 3.88
CA GLN A 47 -0.83 -1.58 4.43
C GLN A 47 -0.80 -1.62 5.97
N TRP A 48 -0.21 -0.59 6.59
CA TRP A 48 -0.08 -0.44 8.05
C TRP A 48 -1.37 0.07 8.72
N PHE A 49 -2.41 0.41 7.95
CA PHE A 49 -3.68 0.83 8.53
C PHE A 49 -4.36 -0.32 9.30
N PRO A 50 -4.69 -0.14 10.60
CA PRO A 50 -5.35 -1.17 11.39
C PRO A 50 -6.65 -1.63 10.73
N SER A 51 -6.66 -2.87 10.26
CA SER A 51 -7.77 -3.42 9.49
C SER A 51 -7.75 -4.94 9.57
N ILE A 52 -8.73 -5.49 10.32
CA ILE A 52 -8.90 -6.93 10.41
C ILE A 52 -9.26 -7.48 9.03
N LEU A 53 -8.44 -8.41 8.55
CA LEU A 53 -8.71 -9.22 7.36
C LEU A 53 -8.55 -10.70 7.71
N THR A 54 -9.34 -11.55 7.05
CA THR A 54 -9.32 -12.99 7.24
C THR A 54 -9.22 -13.65 5.87
N VAL A 55 -8.27 -14.57 5.73
CA VAL A 55 -7.94 -15.28 4.47
C VAL A 55 -7.88 -16.77 4.79
N SER A 56 -8.37 -17.62 3.88
CA SER A 56 -8.34 -19.07 4.09
C SER A 56 -6.96 -19.67 3.84
N THR A 57 -6.67 -20.83 4.43
CA THR A 57 -5.39 -21.51 4.27
C THR A 57 -5.19 -21.98 2.83
N SER A 58 -6.24 -22.48 2.16
CA SER A 58 -6.18 -22.83 0.73
C SER A 58 -5.83 -21.62 -0.15
N GLN A 59 -6.42 -20.45 0.12
CA GLN A 59 -6.09 -19.22 -0.61
C GLN A 59 -4.64 -18.81 -0.36
N ILE A 60 -4.13 -18.92 0.87
CA ILE A 60 -2.74 -18.61 1.19
C ILE A 60 -1.79 -19.54 0.43
N SER A 61 -1.97 -20.86 0.53
CA SER A 61 -1.18 -21.86 -0.21
C SER A 61 -1.16 -21.58 -1.71
N SER A 62 -2.31 -21.31 -2.32
CA SER A 62 -2.39 -20.99 -3.76
C SER A 62 -1.61 -19.74 -4.21
N LEU A 63 -1.21 -18.86 -3.26
CA LEU A 63 -0.41 -17.67 -3.52
C LEU A 63 1.09 -17.86 -3.26
N ILE A 64 1.49 -18.85 -2.47
CA ILE A 64 2.88 -18.96 -1.95
C ILE A 64 3.54 -20.33 -2.15
N ASP A 65 2.80 -21.38 -2.51
CA ASP A 65 3.40 -22.69 -2.75
C ASP A 65 4.29 -22.63 -3.99
N ASP A 66 5.51 -23.18 -3.90
CA ASP A 66 6.42 -23.25 -5.04
C ASP A 66 6.25 -24.58 -5.78
N ALA A 67 5.98 -24.52 -7.07
CA ALA A 67 5.96 -25.70 -7.93
C ALA A 67 7.33 -26.43 -7.95
N SER A 68 8.43 -25.77 -7.55
CA SER A 68 9.75 -26.41 -7.42
C SER A 68 9.98 -27.18 -6.12
N ASP A 69 9.23 -26.91 -5.05
CA ASP A 69 9.40 -27.54 -3.72
C ASP A 69 8.25 -28.53 -3.42
N ALA A 70 7.87 -29.33 -4.42
CA ALA A 70 6.88 -30.41 -4.31
C ALA A 70 7.41 -31.59 -3.48
N SER A 71 7.57 -31.37 -2.17
CA SER A 71 7.71 -32.41 -1.16
C SER A 71 6.32 -32.78 -0.59
N ASP A 72 6.16 -34.02 -0.10
CA ASP A 72 4.87 -34.64 0.28
C ASP A 72 4.14 -33.99 1.49
N ALA A 73 3.76 -32.72 1.38
CA ALA A 73 2.81 -32.06 2.25
C ALA A 73 1.39 -32.53 1.91
N ASN A 74 1.03 -33.74 2.35
CA ASN A 74 -0.32 -34.30 2.22
C ASN A 74 -1.33 -33.44 3.03
N PRO A 75 -2.15 -32.58 2.41
CA PRO A 75 -3.09 -31.75 3.12
C PRO A 75 -4.35 -32.57 3.37
N ASN A 76 -4.72 -32.77 4.64
CA ASN A 76 -6.01 -33.38 4.98
C ASN A 76 -7.14 -32.54 4.34
N PRO A 77 -7.86 -33.04 3.30
CA PRO A 77 -8.60 -32.18 2.38
C PRO A 77 -9.94 -31.64 2.91
N ASN A 78 -10.19 -31.77 4.22
CA ASN A 78 -11.51 -31.61 4.83
C ASN A 78 -11.69 -30.35 5.70
N THR A 79 -10.66 -29.50 5.88
CA THR A 79 -10.76 -28.27 6.69
C THR A 79 -10.00 -27.10 6.08
N ASP A 80 -10.71 -26.24 5.33
CA ASP A 80 -10.20 -24.93 4.88
C ASP A 80 -10.25 -23.92 6.04
N GLU A 81 -9.21 -23.95 6.88
CA GLU A 81 -9.07 -23.05 8.02
C GLU A 81 -8.91 -21.59 7.59
N HIS A 82 -9.10 -20.66 8.53
CA HIS A 82 -9.14 -19.22 8.25
C HIS A 82 -8.22 -18.47 9.21
N ILE A 83 -7.17 -17.84 8.67
CA ILE A 83 -6.20 -17.06 9.45
C ILE A 83 -6.63 -15.59 9.44
N THR A 84 -6.59 -14.95 10.62
CA THR A 84 -6.97 -13.54 10.80
C THR A 84 -5.75 -12.68 11.12
N PHE A 85 -5.67 -11.52 10.46
CA PHE A 85 -4.54 -10.60 10.51
C PHE A 85 -5.00 -9.21 10.96
N SER A 86 -4.14 -8.50 11.69
CA SER A 86 -4.36 -7.16 12.24
C SER A 86 -4.30 -6.02 11.21
N CYS A 87 -3.54 -6.23 10.13
CA CYS A 87 -3.42 -5.33 8.98
C CYS A 87 -2.80 -6.08 7.78
N ALA A 88 -2.78 -5.44 6.61
CA ALA A 88 -2.28 -6.06 5.38
C ALA A 88 -0.75 -6.30 5.37
N GLU A 89 0.03 -5.55 6.17
CA GLU A 89 1.46 -5.81 6.36
C GLU A 89 1.67 -7.19 7.02
N GLN A 90 0.93 -7.51 8.09
CA GLN A 90 1.02 -8.80 8.76
C GLN A 90 0.76 -9.97 7.82
N PHE A 91 -0.28 -9.84 6.98
CA PHE A 91 -0.61 -10.83 5.95
C PHE A 91 0.53 -11.00 4.94
N MET A 92 1.06 -9.89 4.41
CA MET A 92 2.14 -9.91 3.42
C MET A 92 3.42 -10.56 3.99
N MET A 93 3.78 -10.23 5.24
CA MET A 93 4.99 -10.77 5.88
C MET A 93 4.82 -12.25 6.29
N TYR A 94 3.60 -12.67 6.66
CA TYR A 94 3.26 -14.08 6.90
C TYR A 94 3.35 -14.92 5.62
N CYS A 95 2.78 -14.42 4.52
CA CYS A 95 2.89 -15.04 3.20
C CYS A 95 4.35 -15.09 2.73
N LYS A 96 5.12 -14.01 2.92
CA LYS A 96 6.55 -13.96 2.61
C LYS A 96 7.34 -15.02 3.38
N ALA A 97 7.09 -15.20 4.67
CA ALA A 97 7.78 -16.24 5.45
C ALA A 97 7.38 -17.66 5.01
N GLY A 98 6.10 -17.89 4.70
CA GLY A 98 5.61 -19.18 4.20
C GLY A 98 6.18 -19.56 2.83
N ARG A 99 6.37 -18.58 1.93
CA ARG A 99 6.97 -18.75 0.60
C ARG A 99 8.37 -19.40 0.61
N PHE A 100 9.05 -19.33 1.76
CA PHE A 100 10.38 -19.91 2.01
C PHE A 100 10.38 -20.92 3.16
N ASN A 101 9.22 -21.47 3.53
CA ASN A 101 9.02 -22.45 4.59
C ASN A 101 9.54 -22.03 5.99
N ASP A 102 9.65 -20.72 6.27
CA ASP A 102 10.13 -20.20 7.56
C ASP A 102 8.99 -20.07 8.58
N ILE A 103 8.53 -21.22 9.08
CA ILE A 103 7.41 -21.35 10.02
C ILE A 103 7.65 -20.57 11.33
N ASP A 104 8.89 -20.46 11.81
CA ASP A 104 9.26 -19.65 12.98
C ASP A 104 8.94 -18.16 12.74
N THR A 105 9.35 -17.62 11.60
CA THR A 105 9.02 -16.22 11.25
C THR A 105 7.52 -16.04 11.02
N GLN A 106 6.82 -17.00 10.44
CA GLN A 106 5.35 -16.96 10.33
C GLN A 106 4.66 -16.84 11.70
N MET A 107 5.02 -17.72 12.65
CA MET A 107 4.46 -17.69 14.01
C MET A 107 4.75 -16.36 14.72
N ARG A 108 5.98 -15.85 14.59
CA ARG A 108 6.40 -14.57 15.19
C ARG A 108 5.68 -13.37 14.56
N VAL A 109 5.45 -13.38 13.24
CA VAL A 109 4.68 -12.34 12.55
C VAL A 109 3.21 -12.34 13.01
N LEU A 110 2.60 -13.51 13.22
CA LEU A 110 1.24 -13.61 13.77
C LEU A 110 1.15 -13.12 15.22
N ALA A 111 2.19 -13.37 16.03
CA ALA A 111 2.21 -13.01 17.46
C ALA A 111 2.29 -11.50 17.73
N THR A 112 2.76 -10.67 16.78
CA THR A 112 2.87 -9.21 16.96
C THR A 112 1.76 -8.42 16.27
N GLY A 113 1.17 -7.46 17.00
CA GLY A 113 0.23 -6.48 16.45
C GLY A 113 0.89 -5.22 15.85
N SER A 114 2.22 -5.15 15.79
CA SER A 114 2.97 -3.95 15.37
C SER A 114 3.40 -4.05 13.90
N PRO A 115 2.88 -3.22 12.96
CA PRO A 115 3.30 -3.25 11.56
C PRO A 115 4.80 -3.01 11.35
N LYS A 116 5.41 -2.20 12.22
CA LYS A 116 6.86 -1.94 12.22
C LYS A 116 7.67 -3.20 12.56
N GLU A 117 7.17 -4.03 13.49
CA GLU A 117 7.80 -5.29 13.88
C GLU A 117 7.54 -6.39 12.83
N GLN A 118 6.32 -6.46 12.29
CA GLN A 118 5.96 -7.35 11.18
C GLN A 118 6.90 -7.12 9.98
N LYS A 119 7.07 -5.86 9.55
CA LYS A 119 8.00 -5.48 8.47
C LYS A 119 9.48 -5.75 8.83
N TYR A 120 9.83 -5.73 10.12
CA TYR A 120 11.18 -6.11 10.58
C TYR A 120 11.40 -7.63 10.46
N LEU A 121 10.47 -8.44 10.97
CA LEU A 121 10.51 -9.90 10.89
C LEU A 121 10.53 -10.38 9.42
N GLY A 122 9.76 -9.75 8.54
CA GLY A 122 9.78 -10.05 7.10
C GLY A 122 11.09 -9.71 6.36
N ARG A 123 12.00 -8.95 6.98
CA ARG A 123 13.40 -8.77 6.52
C ARG A 123 14.36 -9.83 7.08
N GLN A 124 13.88 -10.74 7.92
CA GLN A 124 14.69 -11.78 8.59
C GLN A 124 14.25 -13.20 8.18
N VAL A 125 13.38 -13.31 7.17
CA VAL A 125 12.92 -14.58 6.59
C VAL A 125 14.11 -15.40 6.11
N LYS A 126 14.23 -16.62 6.64
CA LYS A 126 15.26 -17.60 6.27
C LYS A 126 15.00 -18.12 4.86
N GLY A 127 16.08 -18.43 4.11
CA GLY A 127 15.97 -18.95 2.75
C GLY A 127 15.40 -17.96 1.71
N PHE A 128 15.28 -16.67 2.06
CA PHE A 128 14.75 -15.64 1.18
C PHE A 128 15.54 -15.52 -0.13
N ASP A 129 14.82 -15.55 -1.25
CA ASP A 129 15.32 -15.27 -2.59
C ASP A 129 14.43 -14.22 -3.27
N ASP A 130 15.04 -13.17 -3.81
CA ASP A 130 14.31 -12.04 -4.40
C ASP A 130 13.51 -12.47 -5.64
N ALA A 131 14.02 -13.37 -6.50
CA ALA A 131 13.32 -13.76 -7.72
C ALA A 131 12.07 -14.61 -7.42
N ARG A 132 12.18 -15.58 -6.50
CA ARG A 132 11.06 -16.41 -6.02
C ARG A 132 9.99 -15.59 -5.32
N TRP A 133 10.38 -14.52 -4.61
CA TRP A 133 9.42 -13.58 -4.01
C TRP A 133 8.80 -12.64 -5.04
N ASP A 134 9.59 -12.09 -5.95
CA ASP A 134 9.12 -11.15 -6.98
C ASP A 134 8.07 -11.77 -7.92
N ALA A 135 8.14 -13.07 -8.15
CA ALA A 135 7.14 -13.84 -8.87
C ALA A 135 5.73 -13.83 -8.23
N VAL A 136 5.62 -13.65 -6.90
CA VAL A 136 4.33 -13.78 -6.17
C VAL A 136 3.94 -12.54 -5.35
N LYS A 137 4.88 -11.64 -5.03
CA LYS A 137 4.66 -10.56 -4.04
C LYS A 137 3.53 -9.60 -4.40
N SER A 138 3.32 -9.35 -5.70
CA SER A 138 2.23 -8.49 -6.18
C SER A 138 0.87 -9.14 -5.95
N ASP A 139 0.72 -10.43 -6.24
CA ASP A 139 -0.54 -11.16 -6.08
C ASP A 139 -0.90 -11.36 -4.61
N VAL A 140 0.10 -11.58 -3.74
CA VAL A 140 -0.08 -11.53 -2.28
C VAL A 140 -0.64 -10.16 -1.87
N VAL A 141 -0.08 -9.04 -2.33
CA VAL A 141 -0.58 -7.71 -1.94
C VAL A 141 -1.96 -7.40 -2.54
N VAL A 142 -2.29 -7.90 -3.73
CA VAL A 142 -3.65 -7.85 -4.30
C VAL A 142 -4.63 -8.65 -3.44
N ALA A 143 -4.28 -9.87 -3.04
CA ALA A 143 -5.13 -10.73 -2.21
C ALA A 143 -5.38 -10.11 -0.82
N GLY A 144 -4.34 -9.63 -0.16
CA GLY A 144 -4.46 -8.94 1.14
C GLY A 144 -5.28 -7.65 1.04
N SER A 145 -5.09 -6.87 -0.02
CA SER A 145 -5.91 -5.68 -0.31
C SER A 145 -7.37 -6.06 -0.54
N THR A 146 -7.63 -7.07 -1.36
CA THR A 146 -8.99 -7.56 -1.64
C THR A 146 -9.68 -8.02 -0.35
N ALA A 147 -9.01 -8.81 0.49
CA ALA A 147 -9.57 -9.28 1.76
C ALA A 147 -9.87 -8.13 2.75
N LYS A 148 -8.95 -7.17 2.87
CA LYS A 148 -9.09 -5.94 3.69
C LYS A 148 -10.29 -5.10 3.27
N PHE A 149 -10.46 -4.88 1.96
CA PHE A 149 -11.49 -3.97 1.43
C PHE A 149 -12.84 -4.65 1.19
N ALA A 150 -12.89 -5.92 0.80
CA ALA A 150 -14.15 -6.60 0.44
C ALA A 150 -15.09 -6.80 1.66
N ARG A 151 -14.55 -7.24 2.80
CA ARG A 151 -15.36 -7.58 3.99
C ARG A 151 -15.74 -6.36 4.85
N ASN A 152 -14.96 -5.28 4.83
CA ASN A 152 -15.21 -4.09 5.63
C ASN A 152 -15.96 -3.02 4.81
N ARG A 153 -17.28 -2.90 5.01
CA ARG A 153 -18.15 -1.95 4.27
C ARG A 153 -17.65 -0.50 4.27
N LYS A 154 -17.04 -0.02 5.37
CA LYS A 154 -16.54 1.36 5.45
C LYS A 154 -15.28 1.56 4.60
N LEU A 155 -14.35 0.61 4.64
CA LEU A 155 -13.16 0.63 3.79
C LEU A 155 -13.53 0.42 2.32
N ARG A 156 -14.46 -0.51 2.02
CA ARG A 156 -14.96 -0.76 0.67
C ARG A 156 -15.49 0.49 0.01
N ALA A 157 -16.35 1.23 0.71
CA ALA A 157 -16.88 2.51 0.22
C ALA A 157 -15.78 3.54 -0.07
N LYS A 158 -14.75 3.65 0.78
CA LYS A 158 -13.58 4.51 0.55
C LYS A 158 -12.81 4.12 -0.72
N LEU A 159 -12.58 2.82 -0.95
CA LEU A 159 -11.88 2.35 -2.16
C LEU A 159 -12.72 2.55 -3.43
N LEU A 160 -14.01 2.26 -3.40
CA LEU A 160 -14.89 2.44 -4.56
C LEU A 160 -15.11 3.93 -4.89
N ALA A 161 -15.16 4.80 -3.89
CA ALA A 161 -15.23 6.27 -4.06
C ALA A 161 -13.96 6.90 -4.67
N THR A 162 -12.90 6.12 -4.90
CA THR A 162 -11.77 6.59 -5.73
C THR A 162 -12.19 6.74 -7.20
N GLY A 163 -13.30 6.13 -7.64
CA GLY A 163 -13.66 6.10 -9.05
C GLY A 163 -12.60 5.33 -9.82
N ASP A 164 -12.22 5.82 -10.99
CA ASP A 164 -11.13 5.24 -11.80
C ASP A 164 -9.78 5.93 -11.59
N ARG A 165 -9.72 6.93 -10.69
CA ARG A 165 -8.50 7.68 -10.36
C ARG A 165 -7.34 6.78 -9.96
N LEU A 166 -6.15 7.23 -10.32
CA LEU A 166 -4.89 6.61 -9.97
C LEU A 166 -4.66 6.67 -8.45
N LEU A 167 -4.47 5.52 -7.81
CA LEU A 167 -4.04 5.42 -6.42
C LEU A 167 -2.50 5.44 -6.36
N VAL A 168 -1.93 6.29 -5.51
CA VAL A 168 -0.48 6.52 -5.45
C VAL A 168 0.05 6.48 -4.02
N GLU A 169 0.92 5.51 -3.72
CA GLU A 169 1.65 5.50 -2.45
C GLU A 169 2.81 6.52 -2.51
N ALA A 170 2.61 7.65 -1.84
CA ALA A 170 3.54 8.78 -1.82
C ALA A 170 4.68 8.62 -0.79
N SER A 171 5.30 7.43 -0.78
CA SER A 171 6.48 7.13 0.03
C SER A 171 7.75 7.67 -0.63
N SER A 172 8.49 8.53 0.06
CA SER A 172 9.81 9.02 -0.41
C SER A 172 10.95 8.02 -0.19
N GLN A 173 10.70 6.93 0.56
CA GLN A 173 11.72 5.96 0.96
C GLN A 173 11.56 4.59 0.28
N ASP A 174 10.48 4.40 -0.48
CA ASP A 174 10.14 3.13 -1.12
C ASP A 174 9.68 3.38 -2.57
N PRO A 175 10.60 3.30 -3.56
CA PRO A 175 10.28 3.47 -4.98
C PRO A 175 9.77 2.17 -5.64
N VAL A 176 9.56 1.08 -4.88
CA VAL A 176 9.01 -0.18 -5.41
C VAL A 176 7.52 -0.27 -5.08
N TRP A 177 7.16 -0.11 -3.81
CA TRP A 177 5.75 -0.11 -3.39
C TRP A 177 5.09 1.25 -3.61
N GLY A 178 5.84 2.34 -3.39
CA GLY A 178 5.46 3.70 -3.71
C GLY A 178 6.20 4.31 -4.90
N ILE A 179 6.14 5.65 -5.00
CA ILE A 179 6.71 6.43 -6.11
C ILE A 179 8.09 7.05 -5.83
N GLY A 180 8.66 6.90 -4.63
CA GLY A 180 9.93 7.56 -4.27
C GLY A 180 9.83 9.07 -4.01
N TYR A 181 8.62 9.64 -4.01
CA TYR A 181 8.37 11.06 -3.72
C TYR A 181 7.20 11.24 -2.74
N SER A 182 7.25 12.29 -1.93
CA SER A 182 6.10 12.71 -1.11
C SER A 182 5.03 13.39 -1.98
N ALA A 183 3.78 13.37 -1.54
CA ALA A 183 2.64 13.88 -2.32
C ALA A 183 2.83 15.34 -2.79
N LYS A 184 3.47 16.17 -1.96
CA LYS A 184 3.80 17.57 -2.25
C LYS A 184 4.72 17.73 -3.48
N HIS A 185 5.63 16.79 -3.71
CA HIS A 185 6.65 16.87 -4.77
C HIS A 185 6.41 15.87 -5.91
N ALA A 186 5.39 15.02 -5.79
CA ALA A 186 5.11 13.93 -6.71
C ALA A 186 4.90 14.41 -8.15
N MET A 187 3.95 15.31 -8.41
CA MET A 187 3.60 15.70 -9.78
C MET A 187 4.74 16.41 -10.52
N ALA A 188 5.58 17.18 -9.82
CA ALA A 188 6.78 17.80 -10.40
C ALA A 188 7.83 16.77 -10.89
N HIS A 189 7.74 15.52 -10.45
CA HIS A 189 8.67 14.43 -10.75
C HIS A 189 7.97 13.21 -11.37
N GLN A 190 6.79 13.38 -11.98
CA GLN A 190 5.97 12.25 -12.49
C GLN A 190 6.73 11.29 -13.43
N LYS A 191 7.61 11.83 -14.30
CA LYS A 191 8.49 11.05 -15.18
C LYS A 191 9.57 10.21 -14.48
N TYR A 192 9.77 10.41 -13.18
CA TYR A 192 10.76 9.71 -12.35
C TYR A 192 10.12 8.90 -11.21
N TRP A 193 8.80 8.73 -11.23
CA TRP A 193 8.13 7.92 -10.22
C TRP A 193 8.64 6.48 -10.22
N GLY A 194 8.79 5.96 -9.00
CA GLY A 194 8.92 4.54 -8.73
C GLY A 194 7.70 3.73 -9.18
N GLU A 195 7.78 2.42 -8.96
CA GLU A 195 6.86 1.47 -9.56
C GLU A 195 5.42 1.55 -9.05
N ASN A 196 5.17 2.16 -7.88
CA ASN A 196 3.84 2.29 -7.26
C ASN A 196 3.08 0.95 -7.18
N ARG A 197 3.76 -0.16 -6.82
CA ARG A 197 3.14 -1.49 -6.79
C ARG A 197 1.95 -1.56 -5.83
N LEU A 198 1.95 -0.83 -4.71
CA LEU A 198 0.82 -0.83 -3.78
C LEU A 198 -0.40 -0.11 -4.39
N GLY A 199 -0.19 1.05 -5.02
CA GLY A 199 -1.25 1.76 -5.75
C GLY A 199 -1.88 0.89 -6.84
N LYS A 200 -1.05 0.18 -7.62
CA LYS A 200 -1.49 -0.80 -8.63
C LYS A 200 -2.31 -1.94 -8.01
N ALA A 201 -1.84 -2.55 -6.93
CA ALA A 201 -2.54 -3.64 -6.26
C ALA A 201 -3.90 -3.23 -5.68
N LEU A 202 -4.02 -2.00 -5.17
CA LEU A 202 -5.30 -1.45 -4.69
C LEU A 202 -6.30 -1.23 -5.82
N MET A 203 -5.86 -0.82 -7.02
CA MET A 203 -6.74 -0.67 -8.18
C MET A 203 -7.23 -2.03 -8.69
N VAL A 204 -6.37 -3.06 -8.74
CA VAL A 204 -6.80 -4.44 -9.04
C VAL A 204 -7.82 -4.94 -8.01
N ALA A 205 -7.58 -4.71 -6.72
CA ALA A 205 -8.54 -5.05 -5.66
C ALA A 205 -9.87 -4.29 -5.79
N ARG A 206 -9.85 -3.01 -6.20
CA ARG A 206 -11.05 -2.20 -6.49
C ARG A 206 -11.88 -2.85 -7.60
N ASP A 207 -11.23 -3.31 -8.67
CA ASP A 207 -11.91 -3.88 -9.84
C ASP A 207 -12.46 -5.28 -9.54
N HIS A 208 -11.72 -6.13 -8.80
CA HIS A 208 -12.26 -7.39 -8.26
C HIS A 208 -13.53 -7.18 -7.41
N ILE A 209 -13.53 -6.15 -6.56
CA ILE A 209 -14.69 -5.83 -5.71
C ILE A 209 -15.88 -5.34 -6.54
N ARG A 210 -15.65 -4.48 -7.55
CA ARG A 210 -16.69 -4.01 -8.49
C ARG A 210 -17.33 -5.17 -9.26
N LEU A 211 -16.52 -6.08 -9.79
CA LEU A 211 -17.00 -7.27 -10.51
C LEU A 211 -17.90 -8.11 -9.61
N ASN A 212 -17.48 -8.36 -8.37
CA ASN A 212 -18.29 -9.09 -7.39
C ASN A 212 -19.62 -8.38 -7.08
N GLU A 213 -19.61 -7.07 -6.76
CA GLU A 213 -20.86 -6.33 -6.50
C GLU A 213 -21.81 -6.34 -7.72
N SER A 214 -21.27 -6.27 -8.95
CA SER A 214 -22.08 -6.35 -10.17
C SER A 214 -22.73 -7.73 -10.40
N MET A 215 -22.09 -8.81 -9.93
CA MET A 215 -22.62 -10.18 -10.02
C MET A 215 -23.74 -10.43 -9.02
N TYR A 216 -23.65 -9.84 -7.82
CA TYR A 216 -24.72 -9.93 -6.81
C TYR A 216 -25.90 -8.98 -7.12
N SER A 217 -25.68 -7.85 -7.80
CA SER A 217 -26.76 -6.93 -8.20
C SER A 217 -27.57 -7.39 -9.43
N LYS A 218 -27.22 -8.53 -10.04
CA LYS A 218 -27.91 -9.15 -11.19
C LYS A 218 -28.66 -10.45 -10.84
N ARG A 219 -28.82 -10.73 -9.55
CA ARG A 219 -29.56 -11.87 -9.00
C ARG A 219 -30.72 -11.37 -8.14
#